data_AF-Q6XI89-F1
#
_entry.id   AF-Q6XI89-F1
#
_cell.length_a   1.000
_cell.length_b   1.000
_cell.length_c   1.000
_cell.angle_alpha   90.00
_cell.angle_beta   90.00
_cell.angle_gamma   90.00
#
_symmetry.space_group_name_H-M   'P 1'
#
loop_
_entity.id
_entity.type
_entity.pdbx_description
1 polymer ?
#
loop_
_entity_poly.entity_id
_entity_poly.type
_entity_poly.pdbx_seq_one_letter_code
_entity_poly.pdbx_strand_id
1 'polypeptide(L)'
;GTLYQSFANYYYPQVFAKAPADPEAFKKIEAAFEFLNTFLEGQDYAAGDSLTVADIALVASVSTFEVAGFEISKYANVNKWYENAKKVTPGWEENWAGCLEFKKYFE
;
A
#
# COMPACT_ATOMS: atom_id res chain seq x y z
N GLY A 1 -7.01 5.93 6.45
CA GLY A 1 -6.96 6.60 5.12
C GLY A 1 -7.61 5.74 4.07
N THR A 2 -7.87 6.28 2.87
CA THR A 2 -8.57 5.58 1.77
C THR A 2 -7.92 4.25 1.40
N LEU A 3 -6.59 4.19 1.32
CA LEU A 3 -5.83 2.96 1.02
C LEU A 3 -6.03 1.84 2.06
N TYR A 4 -5.86 2.13 3.35
CA TYR A 4 -6.07 1.12 4.39
C TYR A 4 -7.54 0.66 4.46
N GLN A 5 -8.50 1.57 4.24
CA GLN A 5 -9.92 1.20 4.22
C GLN A 5 -10.25 0.27 3.04
N SER A 6 -9.75 0.55 1.84
CA SER A 6 -9.96 -0.31 0.69
C SER A 6 -9.24 -1.66 0.84
N PHE A 7 -8.04 -1.67 1.43
CA PHE A 7 -7.33 -2.88 1.83
C PHE A 7 -8.19 -3.77 2.73
N ALA A 8 -8.63 -3.22 3.87
CA ALA A 8 -9.38 -3.95 4.88
C ALA A 8 -10.68 -4.51 4.31
N ASN A 9 -11.41 -3.72 3.51
CA ASN A 9 -12.67 -4.14 2.92
C ASN A 9 -12.51 -5.31 1.93
N TYR A 10 -11.39 -5.37 1.20
CA TYR A 10 -11.15 -6.45 0.24
C TYR A 10 -10.52 -7.68 0.89
N TYR A 11 -9.39 -7.52 1.60
CA TYR A 11 -8.58 -8.66 2.05
C TYR A 11 -9.07 -9.30 3.36
N TYR A 12 -9.60 -8.53 4.33
CA TYR A 12 -9.99 -9.11 5.62
C TYR A 12 -11.13 -10.14 5.53
N PRO A 13 -12.19 -9.94 4.74
CA PRO A 13 -13.21 -10.97 4.56
C PRO A 13 -12.65 -12.27 3.95
N GLN A 14 -11.68 -12.17 3.04
CA GLN A 14 -11.04 -13.32 2.42
C GLN A 14 -10.17 -14.08 3.44
N VAL A 15 -9.36 -13.34 4.20
CA VAL A 15 -8.41 -13.91 5.17
C VAL A 15 -9.11 -14.49 6.40
N PHE A 16 -10.03 -13.75 7.03
CA PHE A 16 -10.59 -14.13 8.34
C PHE A 16 -11.93 -14.87 8.23
N ALA A 17 -12.72 -14.61 7.19
CA ALA A 17 -14.04 -15.22 7.00
C ALA A 17 -14.09 -16.22 5.83
N LYS A 18 -12.98 -16.42 5.10
CA LYS A 18 -12.90 -17.28 3.90
C LYS A 18 -13.96 -16.93 2.85
N ALA A 19 -14.38 -15.67 2.81
CA ALA A 19 -15.30 -15.17 1.80
C ALA A 19 -14.60 -15.11 0.43
N PRO A 20 -15.34 -15.27 -0.68
CA PRO A 20 -14.77 -15.05 -2.00
C PRO A 20 -14.32 -13.59 -2.17
N ALA A 21 -13.34 -13.37 -3.05
CA ALA A 21 -12.92 -12.02 -3.43
C ALA A 21 -14.09 -11.23 -4.04
N ASP A 22 -14.28 -10.00 -3.58
CA ASP A 22 -15.30 -9.08 -4.12
C ASP A 22 -14.69 -8.17 -5.20
N PRO A 23 -15.11 -8.30 -6.48
CA PRO A 23 -14.61 -7.46 -7.57
C PRO A 23 -14.90 -5.97 -7.38
N GLU A 24 -16.01 -5.59 -6.73
CA GLU A 24 -16.34 -4.18 -6.50
C GLU A 24 -15.43 -3.57 -5.44
N ALA A 25 -15.08 -4.33 -4.39
CA ALA A 25 -14.07 -3.92 -3.43
C ALA A 25 -12.67 -3.84 -4.05
N PHE A 26 -12.33 -4.73 -4.99
CA PHE A 26 -11.06 -4.65 -5.72
C PHE A 26 -10.94 -3.36 -6.55
N LYS A 27 -11.99 -2.98 -7.28
CA LYS A 27 -12.03 -1.70 -8.02
C LYS A 27 -11.79 -0.48 -7.12
N LYS A 28 -12.18 -0.54 -5.85
CA LYS A 28 -11.91 0.53 -4.88
C LYS A 28 -10.44 0.58 -4.48
N ILE A 29 -9.74 -0.55 -4.46
CA ILE A 29 -8.28 -0.56 -4.32
C ILE A 29 -7.64 0.09 -5.54
N GLU A 30 -8.02 -0.33 -6.74
CA GLU A 30 -7.46 0.20 -7.98
C GLU A 30 -7.65 1.72 -8.06
N ALA A 31 -8.86 2.20 -7.80
CA ALA A 31 -9.14 3.64 -7.76
C ALA A 31 -8.30 4.39 -6.71
N ALA A 32 -8.08 3.80 -5.54
CA ALA A 32 -7.24 4.41 -4.50
C ALA A 32 -5.77 4.52 -4.93
N PHE A 33 -5.25 3.50 -5.62
CA PHE A 33 -3.89 3.54 -6.18
C PHE A 33 -3.78 4.49 -7.37
N GLU A 34 -4.80 4.62 -8.22
CA GLU A 34 -4.83 5.64 -9.29
C GLU A 34 -4.76 7.07 -8.73
N PHE A 35 -5.49 7.34 -7.64
CA PHE A 35 -5.41 8.65 -6.99
C PHE A 35 -4.02 8.90 -6.39
N LEU A 36 -3.44 7.92 -5.69
CA LEU A 36 -2.08 8.07 -5.16
C LEU A 36 -1.06 8.24 -6.29
N ASN A 37 -1.20 7.49 -7.38
CA ASN A 37 -0.33 7.60 -8.55
C ASN A 37 -0.39 9.00 -9.17
N THR A 38 -1.58 9.59 -9.23
CA THR A 38 -1.79 10.96 -9.68
C THR A 38 -1.17 11.99 -8.73
N PHE A 39 -1.32 11.80 -7.41
CA PHE A 39 -0.72 12.71 -6.42
C PHE A 39 0.81 12.71 -6.45
N LEU A 40 1.41 11.59 -6.84
CA LEU A 40 2.85 11.43 -6.97
C LEU A 40 3.39 11.84 -8.35
N GLU A 41 2.55 12.33 -9.26
CA GLU A 41 2.98 12.79 -10.58
C GLU A 41 3.95 13.97 -10.44
N GLY A 42 5.20 13.78 -10.91
CA GLY A 42 6.26 14.78 -10.81
C GLY A 42 6.79 15.04 -9.39
N GLN A 43 6.42 14.22 -8.41
CA GLN A 43 6.83 14.37 -7.01
C GLN A 43 7.69 13.18 -6.55
N ASP A 44 8.59 13.43 -5.59
CA ASP A 44 9.38 12.38 -4.94
C ASP A 44 8.77 11.94 -3.59
N TYR A 45 7.88 12.76 -3.01
CA TYR A 45 7.16 12.51 -1.76
C TYR A 45 5.67 12.83 -1.91
N ALA A 46 4.84 12.25 -1.05
CA ALA A 46 3.39 12.33 -1.14
C ALA A 46 2.80 13.70 -0.77
N ALA A 47 3.57 14.55 -0.07
CA ALA A 47 3.09 15.83 0.44
C ALA A 47 4.19 16.92 0.45
N GLY A 48 4.71 17.24 -0.74
CA GLY A 48 5.72 18.29 -0.95
C GLY A 48 7.10 17.73 -1.31
N ASP A 49 8.15 18.51 -1.05
CA ASP A 49 9.49 18.23 -1.57
C ASP A 49 10.39 17.40 -0.63
N SER A 50 9.86 16.95 0.51
CA SER A 50 10.61 16.20 1.52
C SER A 50 9.76 15.13 2.19
N LEU A 51 10.41 14.17 2.85
CA LEU A 51 9.73 13.10 3.58
C LEU A 51 8.86 13.67 4.71
N THR A 52 7.59 13.29 4.74
CA THR A 52 6.64 13.71 5.76
C THR A 52 5.98 12.52 6.45
N VAL A 53 5.20 12.81 7.50
CA VAL A 53 4.34 11.80 8.14
C VAL A 53 3.31 11.19 7.19
N ALA A 54 2.96 11.88 6.09
CA ALA A 54 2.08 11.33 5.07
C ALA A 54 2.74 10.15 4.35
N ASP A 55 4.01 10.28 3.97
CA ASP A 55 4.79 9.22 3.34
C ASP A 55 4.93 8.00 4.25
N ILE A 56 5.23 8.22 5.54
CA ILE A 56 5.38 7.14 6.52
C ILE A 56 4.07 6.35 6.66
N ALA A 57 2.93 7.04 6.77
CA ALA A 57 1.62 6.40 6.86
C ALA A 57 1.23 5.65 5.57
N LEU A 58 1.58 6.20 4.41
CA LEU A 58 1.32 5.58 3.12
C LEU A 58 2.21 4.36 2.90
N VAL A 59 3.49 4.41 3.26
CA VAL A 59 4.43 3.28 3.15
C VAL A 59 3.95 2.08 3.94
N ALA A 60 3.45 2.27 5.16
CA ALA A 60 2.87 1.19 5.94
C ALA A 60 1.68 0.53 5.23
N SER A 61 0.83 1.35 4.58
CA SER A 61 -0.31 0.83 3.81
C SER A 61 0.15 0.09 2.54
N VAL A 62 1.04 0.69 1.74
CA VAL A 62 1.49 0.14 0.46
C VAL A 62 2.33 -1.13 0.65
N SER A 63 3.14 -1.22 1.70
CA SER A 63 3.86 -2.45 2.05
C SER A 63 2.94 -3.60 2.47
N THR A 64 1.82 -3.30 3.11
CA THR A 64 0.78 -4.30 3.39
C THR A 64 0.14 -4.82 2.10
N PHE A 65 -0.08 -3.95 1.10
CA PHE A 65 -0.53 -4.38 -0.24
C PHE A 65 0.51 -5.25 -0.96
N GLU A 66 1.80 -4.95 -0.84
CA GLU A 66 2.88 -5.74 -1.44
C GLU A 66 2.85 -7.19 -0.93
N VAL A 67 2.78 -7.40 0.39
CA VAL A 67 2.73 -8.76 0.96
C VAL A 67 1.43 -9.50 0.67
N ALA A 68 0.33 -8.78 0.43
CA ALA A 68 -0.93 -9.35 -0.01
C ALA A 68 -0.95 -9.72 -1.52
N GLY A 69 0.14 -9.47 -2.24
CA GLY A 69 0.30 -9.82 -3.65
C GLY A 69 -0.34 -8.82 -4.63
N PHE A 70 -0.64 -7.60 -4.19
CA PHE A 70 -1.15 -6.56 -5.08
C PHE A 70 -0.05 -6.04 -6.02
N GLU A 71 -0.39 -5.87 -7.29
CA GLU A 71 0.58 -5.50 -8.34
C GLU A 71 0.85 -3.99 -8.36
N ILE A 72 1.70 -3.53 -7.43
CA ILE A 72 2.08 -2.10 -7.30
C ILE A 72 2.76 -1.57 -8.57
N SER A 73 3.46 -2.43 -9.32
CA SER A 73 4.18 -2.06 -10.56
C SER A 73 3.28 -1.51 -11.67
N LYS A 74 1.96 -1.70 -11.60
CA LYS A 74 0.99 -1.08 -12.54
C LYS A 74 0.94 0.45 -12.39
N TYR A 75 1.32 0.97 -11.23
CA TYR A 75 1.24 2.39 -10.88
C TYR A 75 2.65 2.98 -10.84
N ALA A 76 3.12 3.49 -11.97
CA ALA A 76 4.53 3.86 -12.16
C ALA A 76 5.07 4.85 -11.11
N ASN A 77 4.29 5.89 -10.77
CA ASN A 77 4.70 6.89 -9.79
C ASN A 77 4.68 6.31 -8.37
N VAL A 78 3.66 5.50 -8.04
CA VAL A 78 3.62 4.79 -6.76
C VAL A 78 4.81 3.86 -6.61
N ASN A 79 5.13 3.09 -7.65
CA ASN A 79 6.27 2.18 -7.64
C ASN A 79 7.60 2.93 -7.45
N LYS A 80 7.81 4.03 -8.18
CA LYS A 80 9.01 4.89 -8.03
C LYS A 80 9.11 5.46 -6.61
N TRP A 81 8.04 6.09 -6.12
CA TRP A 81 7.95 6.65 -4.77
C TRP A 81 8.19 5.57 -3.71
N TYR A 82 7.58 4.41 -3.86
CA TYR A 82 7.66 3.32 -2.89
C TYR A 82 9.09 2.79 -2.76
N GLU A 83 9.77 2.55 -3.88
CA GLU A 83 11.18 2.13 -3.88
C GLU A 83 12.13 3.18 -3.28
N ASN A 84 11.81 4.47 -3.39
CA ASN A 84 12.52 5.51 -2.66
C ASN A 84 12.19 5.46 -1.16
N ALA A 85 10.90 5.40 -0.82
CA ALA A 85 10.39 5.47 0.53
C ALA A 85 10.89 4.30 1.41
N LYS A 86 11.06 3.09 0.85
CA LYS A 86 11.74 1.96 1.51
C LYS A 86 13.14 2.32 2.00
N LYS A 87 13.88 3.16 1.27
CA LYS A 87 15.28 3.49 1.57
C LYS A 87 15.41 4.64 2.56
N VAL A 88 14.50 5.62 2.48
CA VAL A 88 14.62 6.87 3.24
C VAL A 88 13.75 6.92 4.50
N THR A 89 12.77 6.03 4.64
CA THR A 89 11.89 5.99 5.81
C THR A 89 12.59 5.32 6.99
N PRO A 90 12.83 6.02 8.11
CA PRO A 90 13.40 5.41 9.31
C PRO A 90 12.49 4.31 9.85
N GLY A 91 13.07 3.17 10.25
CA GLY A 91 12.29 2.03 10.75
C GLY A 91 11.67 1.14 9.67
N TRP A 92 12.03 1.33 8.39
CA TRP A 92 11.55 0.48 7.29
C TRP A 92 11.68 -1.03 7.58
N GLU A 93 12.82 -1.48 8.10
CA GLU A 93 13.04 -2.90 8.39
C GLU A 93 12.08 -3.46 9.46
N GLU A 94 11.71 -2.65 10.46
CA GLU A 94 10.71 -3.02 11.46
C GLU A 94 9.31 -3.11 10.85
N ASN A 95 8.94 -2.14 10.01
CA ASN A 95 7.71 -2.20 9.23
C ASN A 95 7.66 -3.47 8.36
N TRP A 96 8.74 -3.77 7.63
CA TRP A 96 8.81 -4.92 6.75
C TRP A 96 8.72 -6.25 7.52
N ALA A 97 9.38 -6.36 8.67
CA ALA A 97 9.24 -7.51 9.56
C ALA A 97 7.78 -7.72 9.98
N GLY A 98 7.06 -6.65 10.33
CA GLY A 98 5.63 -6.69 10.62
C GLY A 98 4.78 -7.14 9.42
N CYS A 99 5.09 -6.66 8.21
CA CYS A 99 4.41 -7.11 6.98
C CYS A 99 4.64 -8.61 6.71
N LEU A 100 5.83 -9.15 6.97
CA LEU A 100 6.12 -10.58 6.81
C LEU A 100 5.39 -11.43 7.85
N GLU A 101 5.21 -10.94 9.08
CA GLU A 101 4.34 -11.60 10.07
C GLU A 101 2.88 -11.60 9.60
N PHE A 102 2.41 -10.51 9.01
CA PHE A 102 1.06 -10.42 8.46
C PHE A 102 0.86 -11.29 7.20
N LYS A 103 1.92 -11.50 6.40
CA LYS A 103 1.88 -12.39 5.23
C LYS A 103 1.41 -13.81 5.57
N LYS A 104 1.69 -14.29 6.78
CA LYS A 104 1.30 -15.63 7.27
C LYS A 104 -0.21 -15.87 7.28
N TYR A 105 -1.02 -14.82 7.20
CA TYR A 105 -2.48 -14.94 7.11
C TYR A 105 -2.99 -15.20 5.68
N PHE A 106 -2.12 -15.10 4.67
CA PHE A 106 -2.44 -15.40 3.27
C PHE A 106 -2.01 -16.81 2.83
N GLU A 107 -1.37 -17.56 3.73
CA GLU A 107 -0.98 -18.98 3.57
C GLU A 107 -2.06 -19.91 4.15
#